data_AF-A0A7C1R299-F1
#
_entry.id   AF-A0A7C1R299-F1
#
_cell.length_a   1.000
_cell.length_b   1.000
_cell.length_c   1.000
_cell.angle_alpha   90.00
_cell.angle_beta   90.00
_cell.angle_gamma   90.00
#
_symmetry.space_group_name_H-M   'P 1'
#
loop_
_entity.id
_entity.type
_entity.pdbx_description
1 polymer ?
#
loop_
_entity_poly.entity_id
_entity_poly.type
_entity_poly.pdbx_seq_one_letter_code
_entity_poly.pdbx_strand_id
1 'polypeptide(L)'
;MKKVFFLSIITAFTLVFTSCSNDEDAVSNTSEEDIIGVWNLTALEATDGRSETTIEGTVIPATFKAVGKDFQTVVTFSEDPQTVVSEGSYTTVLSTTIGGENQTQEQEGEDFFESEKWRLDGSTLYFGSGDEEVGFTIVELNDSKISLRYELNETVESFFGTSTVSATYNMTLSK
;
A
#
# COMPACT_ATOMS: atom_id res chain seq x y z
N MET A 1 -37.91 -25.31 -46.97
CA MET A 1 -39.22 -25.71 -46.39
C MET A 1 -39.01 -26.07 -44.93
N LYS A 2 -39.82 -25.49 -44.01
CA LYS A 2 -40.24 -26.08 -42.70
C LYS A 2 -39.12 -26.48 -41.71
N LYS A 3 -39.04 -26.05 -40.44
CA LYS A 3 -40.01 -25.51 -39.48
C LYS A 3 -39.31 -24.69 -38.39
N VAL A 4 -40.17 -23.90 -37.75
CA VAL A 4 -39.97 -22.88 -36.73
C VAL A 4 -40.03 -23.51 -35.33
N PHE A 5 -39.28 -22.91 -34.39
CA PHE A 5 -39.51 -22.78 -32.94
C PHE A 5 -39.64 -24.03 -32.06
N PHE A 6 -38.81 -24.09 -31.01
CA PHE A 6 -39.33 -24.08 -29.63
C PHE A 6 -38.34 -23.41 -28.67
N LEU A 7 -38.93 -22.52 -27.89
CA LEU A 7 -38.42 -21.74 -26.77
C LEU A 7 -38.09 -22.67 -25.60
N SER A 8 -36.91 -22.53 -24.97
CA SER A 8 -36.75 -22.88 -23.56
C SER A 8 -35.84 -21.87 -22.90
N ILE A 9 -36.51 -21.02 -22.11
CA ILE A 9 -35.98 -20.19 -21.04
C ILE A 9 -35.12 -21.08 -20.12
N ILE A 10 -33.85 -20.72 -19.94
CA ILE A 10 -33.10 -21.09 -18.74
C ILE A 10 -32.64 -19.78 -18.11
N THR A 11 -33.31 -19.52 -17.00
CA THR A 11 -33.19 -18.41 -16.08
C THR A 11 -31.78 -18.31 -15.50
N ALA A 12 -31.40 -17.05 -15.25
CA ALA A 12 -30.16 -16.57 -14.67
C ALA A 12 -29.63 -17.37 -13.48
N PHE A 13 -28.30 -17.53 -13.46
CA PHE A 13 -27.52 -17.48 -12.22
C PHE A 13 -26.30 -16.58 -12.49
N THR A 14 -26.54 -15.27 -12.51
CA THR A 14 -25.48 -14.28 -12.34
C THR A 14 -24.97 -14.44 -10.91
N LEU A 15 -23.84 -15.13 -10.74
CA LEU A 15 -23.04 -15.03 -9.54
C LEU A 15 -22.43 -13.63 -9.52
N VAL A 16 -23.16 -12.70 -8.93
CA VAL A 16 -22.58 -11.44 -8.49
C VAL A 16 -21.80 -11.78 -7.22
N PHE A 17 -20.50 -12.06 -7.36
CA PHE A 17 -19.60 -11.97 -6.23
C PHE A 17 -19.33 -10.49 -5.99
N THR A 18 -20.29 -9.82 -5.36
CA THR A 18 -20.01 -8.57 -4.65
C THR A 18 -19.21 -8.97 -3.40
N SER A 19 -17.90 -9.10 -3.54
CA SER A 19 -17.00 -8.97 -2.40
C SER A 19 -17.01 -7.49 -2.04
N CYS A 20 -18.02 -7.08 -1.28
CA CYS A 20 -17.89 -5.88 -0.45
C CYS A 20 -17.05 -6.31 0.75
N SER A 21 -15.73 -6.11 0.66
CA SER A 21 -14.99 -5.80 1.88
C SER A 21 -15.58 -4.50 2.40
N ASN A 22 -16.02 -4.53 3.64
CA ASN A 22 -16.65 -3.40 4.29
C ASN A 22 -15.52 -2.43 4.67
N ASP A 23 -15.08 -1.59 3.72
CA ASP A 23 -14.14 -0.50 3.99
C ASP A 23 -14.91 0.67 4.61
N GLU A 24 -15.22 0.55 5.91
CA GLU A 24 -15.92 1.59 6.66
C GLU A 24 -15.02 2.76 7.10
N ASP A 25 -13.72 2.72 6.77
CA ASP A 25 -12.75 3.76 7.13
C ASP A 25 -12.20 4.55 5.92
N ALA A 26 -12.76 4.35 4.72
CA ALA A 26 -12.33 5.05 3.53
C ALA A 26 -13.07 6.39 3.35
N VAL A 27 -12.34 7.45 3.00
CA VAL A 27 -12.94 8.74 2.66
C VAL A 27 -13.76 8.58 1.36
N SER A 28 -15.04 8.94 1.41
CA SER A 28 -15.92 8.95 0.24
C SER A 28 -15.93 10.34 -0.39
N ASN A 29 -15.62 10.42 -1.70
CA ASN A 29 -15.49 11.63 -2.54
C ASN A 29 -14.13 12.36 -2.48
N THR A 30 -13.04 11.64 -2.74
CA THR A 30 -11.73 12.25 -3.02
C THR A 30 -11.65 12.68 -4.49
N SER A 31 -11.11 13.87 -4.77
CA SER A 31 -10.77 14.33 -6.12
C SER A 31 -9.27 14.44 -6.32
N GLU A 32 -8.80 14.36 -7.56
CA GLU A 32 -7.37 14.54 -7.89
C GLU A 32 -6.87 15.94 -7.54
N GLU A 33 -7.73 16.96 -7.66
CA GLU A 33 -7.43 18.35 -7.28
C GLU A 33 -7.03 18.50 -5.81
N ASP A 34 -7.56 17.64 -4.93
CA ASP A 34 -7.25 17.64 -3.50
C ASP A 34 -5.84 17.05 -3.21
N ILE A 35 -5.30 16.24 -4.12
CA ILE A 35 -4.02 15.53 -3.99
C ILE A 35 -2.89 16.34 -4.63
N ILE A 36 -3.18 17.02 -5.74
CA ILE A 36 -2.20 17.81 -6.50
C ILE A 36 -1.52 18.86 -5.60
N GLY A 37 -0.20 18.97 -5.73
CA GLY A 37 0.61 19.93 -4.99
C GLY A 37 1.85 19.31 -4.36
N VAL A 38 2.50 20.13 -3.53
CA VAL A 38 3.74 19.79 -2.83
C VAL A 38 3.40 19.46 -1.38
N TRP A 39 3.92 18.34 -0.90
CA TRP A 39 3.69 17.81 0.44
C TRP A 39 4.99 17.36 1.08
N ASN A 40 5.09 17.47 2.39
CA ASN A 40 6.21 16.92 3.16
C ASN A 40 5.78 15.59 3.79
N LEU A 41 6.64 14.57 3.73
CA LEU A 41 6.45 13.38 4.56
C LEU A 41 6.67 13.78 6.03
N THR A 42 5.69 13.58 6.89
CA THR A 42 5.77 14.00 8.31
C THR A 42 5.56 12.86 9.29
N ALA A 43 5.02 11.74 8.83
CA ALA A 43 4.93 10.52 9.62
C ALA A 43 5.02 9.29 8.73
N LEU A 44 5.67 8.26 9.26
CA LEU A 44 5.73 6.92 8.69
C LEU A 44 5.80 5.94 9.85
N GLU A 45 4.94 4.93 9.85
CA GLU A 45 4.99 3.84 10.81
C GLU A 45 4.60 2.52 10.15
N ALA A 46 5.18 1.43 10.64
CA ALA A 46 4.73 0.07 10.35
C ALA A 46 4.30 -0.60 11.66
N THR A 47 3.06 -1.04 11.71
CA THR A 47 2.47 -1.77 12.84
C THR A 47 2.15 -3.20 12.45
N ASP A 48 1.95 -4.05 13.46
CA ASP A 48 1.56 -5.46 13.32
C ASP A 48 2.47 -6.30 12.41
N GLY A 49 3.72 -5.84 12.25
CA GLY A 49 4.72 -6.49 11.41
C GLY A 49 5.01 -7.90 11.88
N ARG A 50 4.86 -8.85 10.96
CA ARG A 50 5.13 -10.27 11.16
C ARG A 50 5.91 -10.81 9.97
N SER A 51 6.82 -11.72 10.24
CA SER A 51 7.47 -12.52 9.22
C SER A 51 7.57 -13.98 9.67
N GLU A 52 7.33 -14.89 8.75
CA GLU A 52 7.60 -16.32 8.91
C GLU A 52 8.58 -16.76 7.84
N THR A 53 9.81 -17.05 8.24
CA THR A 53 10.84 -17.56 7.32
C THR A 53 10.98 -19.06 7.47
N THR A 54 10.83 -19.81 6.39
CA THR A 54 11.01 -21.27 6.36
C THR A 54 12.34 -21.63 5.71
N ILE A 55 13.25 -22.21 6.50
CA ILE A 55 14.58 -22.68 6.06
C ILE A 55 14.68 -24.17 6.35
N GLU A 56 14.91 -24.99 5.32
CA GLU A 56 15.02 -26.45 5.45
C GLU A 56 13.86 -27.09 6.25
N GLY A 57 12.64 -26.55 6.11
CA GLY A 57 11.44 -27.01 6.81
C GLY A 57 11.28 -26.52 8.25
N THR A 58 12.23 -25.73 8.76
CA THR A 58 12.13 -25.06 10.06
C THR A 58 11.54 -23.67 9.88
N VAL A 59 10.48 -23.35 10.63
CA VAL A 59 9.85 -22.02 10.62
C VAL A 59 10.48 -21.16 11.72
N ILE A 60 10.93 -19.97 11.32
CA ILE A 60 11.52 -18.96 12.20
C ILE A 60 10.58 -17.74 12.18
N PRO A 61 9.75 -17.56 13.24
CA PRO A 61 8.88 -16.40 13.33
C PRO A 61 9.65 -15.17 13.81
N ALA A 62 9.29 -14.02 13.26
CA ALA A 62 9.73 -12.71 13.70
C ALA A 62 8.56 -11.74 13.77
N THR A 63 8.64 -10.76 14.66
CA THR A 63 7.76 -9.59 14.65
C THR A 63 8.58 -8.34 14.45
N PHE A 64 8.01 -7.31 13.84
CA PHE A 64 8.69 -6.03 13.71
C PHE A 64 7.73 -4.86 13.81
N LYS A 65 8.29 -3.69 14.11
CA LYS A 65 7.65 -2.39 13.99
C LYS A 65 8.66 -1.39 13.47
N ALA A 66 8.20 -0.39 12.75
CA ALA A 66 9.03 0.67 12.21
C ALA A 66 8.43 2.03 12.53
N VAL A 67 9.27 3.02 12.85
CA VAL A 67 8.85 4.42 13.03
C VAL A 67 9.84 5.33 12.31
N GLY A 68 9.33 6.22 11.48
CA GLY A 68 10.10 7.22 10.77
C GLY A 68 10.43 8.42 11.66
N LYS A 69 11.57 9.04 11.38
CA LYS A 69 12.07 10.29 11.99
C LYS A 69 12.94 11.04 10.97
N ASP A 70 13.37 12.24 11.35
CA ASP A 70 14.32 13.05 10.59
C ASP A 70 13.88 13.26 9.12
N PHE A 71 12.59 13.54 8.93
CA PHE A 71 12.00 13.69 7.59
C PHE A 71 12.49 14.97 6.89
N GLN A 72 13.04 14.77 5.71
CA GLN A 72 13.43 15.81 4.75
C GLN A 72 12.85 15.52 3.36
N THR A 73 11.89 14.60 3.29
CA THR A 73 11.28 14.13 2.04
C THR A 73 10.13 15.05 1.62
N VAL A 74 10.18 15.49 0.37
CA VAL A 74 9.14 16.27 -0.30
C VAL A 74 8.55 15.43 -1.43
N VAL A 75 7.22 15.37 -1.48
CA VAL A 75 6.43 14.65 -2.48
C VAL A 75 5.64 15.67 -3.29
N THR A 76 5.77 15.62 -4.62
CA THR A 76 5.06 16.52 -5.53
C THR A 76 4.17 15.74 -6.48
N PHE A 77 2.86 15.95 -6.40
CA PHE A 77 1.87 15.40 -7.35
C PHE A 77 1.53 16.45 -8.41
N SER A 78 1.58 16.06 -9.68
CA SER A 78 1.27 16.90 -10.86
C SER A 78 0.19 16.25 -11.74
N GLU A 79 -0.53 17.07 -12.50
CA GLU A 79 -1.66 16.66 -13.37
C GLU A 79 -1.27 16.53 -14.86
N ASP A 80 -0.38 17.40 -15.36
CA ASP A 80 0.05 17.41 -16.78
C ASP A 80 1.58 17.56 -16.91
N PRO A 81 2.34 16.46 -17.06
CA PRO A 81 1.87 15.06 -17.05
C PRO A 81 1.43 14.60 -15.64
N GLN A 82 0.58 13.57 -15.58
CA GLN A 82 0.15 12.97 -14.31
C GLN A 82 1.30 12.18 -13.66
N THR A 83 2.10 12.88 -12.87
CA THR A 83 3.34 12.35 -12.28
C THR A 83 3.48 12.66 -10.81
N VAL A 84 4.19 11.81 -10.09
CA VAL A 84 4.58 12.01 -8.70
C VAL A 84 6.10 11.92 -8.60
N VAL A 85 6.69 12.84 -7.84
CA VAL A 85 8.13 12.88 -7.58
C VAL A 85 8.33 12.93 -6.08
N SER A 86 9.17 12.05 -5.54
CA SER A 86 9.59 12.07 -4.15
C SER A 86 11.09 12.31 -4.08
N GLU A 87 11.51 13.36 -3.39
CA GLU A 87 12.91 13.72 -3.24
C GLU A 87 13.26 13.99 -1.78
N GLY A 88 14.49 13.69 -1.39
CA GLY A 88 15.00 13.90 -0.04
C GLY A 88 15.14 12.58 0.72
N SER A 89 15.27 12.69 2.04
CA SER A 89 15.58 11.54 2.89
C SER A 89 14.70 11.48 4.13
N TYR A 90 14.73 10.32 4.78
CA TYR A 90 14.14 10.07 6.09
C TYR A 90 14.93 8.94 6.77
N THR A 91 14.78 8.81 8.09
CA THR A 91 15.35 7.68 8.82
C THR A 91 14.24 6.85 9.43
N THR A 92 14.32 5.53 9.28
CA THR A 92 13.39 4.59 9.90
C THR A 92 14.09 3.83 11.01
N VAL A 93 13.48 3.80 12.20
CA VAL A 93 13.91 2.99 13.32
C VAL A 93 13.14 1.67 13.29
N LEU A 94 13.78 0.61 12.79
CA LEU A 94 13.22 -0.73 12.74
C LEU A 94 13.54 -1.47 14.05
N SER A 95 12.51 -1.99 14.71
CA SER A 95 12.65 -2.88 15.86
C SER A 95 12.11 -4.26 15.51
N THR A 96 12.97 -5.27 15.57
CA THR A 96 12.65 -6.65 15.21
C THR A 96 12.83 -7.56 16.43
N THR A 97 11.91 -8.50 16.61
CA THR A 97 11.96 -9.54 17.64
C THR A 97 12.09 -10.90 16.98
N ILE A 98 13.14 -11.64 17.30
CA ILE A 98 13.37 -13.02 16.82
C ILE A 98 13.71 -13.88 18.02
N GLY A 99 12.98 -14.99 18.21
CA GLY A 99 13.25 -15.89 19.34
C GLY A 99 13.12 -15.25 20.74
N GLY A 100 12.37 -14.15 20.86
CA GLY A 100 12.21 -13.38 22.10
C GLY A 100 13.29 -12.32 22.35
N GLU A 101 14.31 -12.23 21.48
CA GLU A 101 15.33 -11.19 21.54
C GLU A 101 14.95 -10.01 20.64
N ASN A 102 15.11 -8.79 21.16
CA ASN A 102 14.83 -7.56 20.43
C ASN A 102 16.11 -6.93 19.90
N GLN A 103 16.08 -6.53 18.63
CA GLN A 103 17.13 -5.74 17.99
C GLN A 103 16.51 -4.49 17.38
N THR A 104 17.23 -3.38 17.48
CA THR A 104 16.83 -2.10 16.88
C THR A 104 17.93 -1.60 15.97
N GLN A 105 17.56 -1.19 14.77
CA GLN A 105 18.46 -0.64 13.77
C GLN A 105 17.83 0.59 13.11
N GLU A 106 18.67 1.57 12.80
CA GLU A 106 18.27 2.71 11.99
C GLU A 106 18.63 2.44 10.54
N GLN A 107 17.75 2.85 9.63
CA GLN A 107 17.91 2.73 8.19
C GLN A 107 17.56 4.06 7.55
N GLU A 108 18.47 4.57 6.72
CA GLU A 108 18.19 5.74 5.89
C GLU A 108 17.35 5.28 4.68
N GLY A 109 16.32 6.05 4.37
CA GLY A 109 15.51 5.90 3.18
C GLY A 109 15.62 7.15 2.31
N GLU A 110 15.58 6.94 1.00
CA GLU A 110 15.55 7.96 -0.05
C GLU A 110 14.38 7.63 -0.99
N ASP A 111 13.96 8.60 -1.81
CA ASP A 111 12.98 8.41 -2.89
C ASP A 111 11.76 7.56 -2.49
N PHE A 112 11.03 8.04 -1.48
CA PHE A 112 9.95 7.31 -0.80
C PHE A 112 8.93 6.63 -1.73
N PHE A 113 8.64 7.22 -2.88
CA PHE A 113 7.88 6.57 -3.95
C PHE A 113 8.81 6.18 -5.09
N GLU A 114 8.89 4.88 -5.38
CA GLU A 114 9.75 4.33 -6.45
C GLU A 114 9.18 4.53 -7.87
N SER A 115 7.97 5.09 -7.99
CA SER A 115 7.32 5.32 -9.28
C SER A 115 7.09 6.81 -9.56
N GLU A 116 7.26 7.19 -10.83
CA GLU A 116 6.98 8.54 -11.33
C GLU A 116 5.51 8.77 -11.68
N LYS A 117 4.67 7.71 -11.67
CA LYS A 117 3.27 7.78 -12.09
C LYS A 117 2.33 7.53 -10.92
N TRP A 118 1.22 8.25 -10.91
CA TRP A 118 0.14 8.02 -9.97
C TRP A 118 -1.22 8.11 -10.65
N ARG A 119 -2.23 7.52 -10.02
CA ARG A 119 -3.64 7.72 -10.37
C ARG A 119 -4.51 7.54 -9.14
N LEU A 120 -5.69 8.17 -9.14
CA LEU A 120 -6.70 8.00 -8.11
C LEU A 120 -7.83 7.12 -8.63
N ASP A 121 -8.29 6.15 -7.83
CA ASP A 121 -9.52 5.42 -8.08
C ASP A 121 -10.29 5.21 -6.77
N GLY A 122 -11.41 5.92 -6.64
CA GLY A 122 -12.17 6.00 -5.39
C GLY A 122 -11.33 6.58 -4.25
N SER A 123 -11.08 5.77 -3.24
CA SER A 123 -10.26 6.11 -2.06
C SER A 123 -8.88 5.49 -2.10
N THR A 124 -8.43 4.99 -3.25
CA THR A 124 -7.13 4.35 -3.41
C THR A 124 -6.24 5.16 -4.34
N LEU A 125 -5.07 5.54 -3.82
CA LEU A 125 -4.01 6.19 -4.58
C LEU A 125 -3.04 5.12 -5.08
N TYR A 126 -2.95 4.95 -6.39
CA TYR A 126 -2.07 3.99 -7.03
C TYR A 126 -0.79 4.67 -7.50
N PHE A 127 0.34 4.01 -7.31
CA PHE A 127 1.66 4.40 -7.80
C PHE A 127 2.16 3.32 -8.74
N GLY A 128 2.68 3.67 -9.92
CA GLY A 128 3.07 2.69 -10.94
C GLY A 128 2.28 2.81 -12.25
N SER A 129 2.37 1.78 -13.09
CA SER A 129 1.50 1.67 -14.26
C SER A 129 1.21 0.22 -14.63
N GLY A 130 -0.05 -0.07 -14.95
CA GLY A 130 -0.47 -1.39 -15.39
C GLY A 130 -0.40 -2.42 -14.26
N ASP A 131 0.24 -3.56 -14.50
CA ASP A 131 0.31 -4.66 -13.53
C ASP A 131 1.32 -4.42 -12.39
N GLU A 132 2.09 -3.33 -12.45
CA GLU A 132 3.11 -2.94 -11.46
C GLU A 132 2.62 -1.84 -10.50
N GLU A 133 1.30 -1.60 -10.46
CA GLU A 133 0.73 -0.58 -9.58
C GLU A 133 0.63 -1.06 -8.13
N VAL A 134 1.05 -0.20 -7.20
CA VAL A 134 0.88 -0.38 -5.75
C VAL A 134 -0.18 0.60 -5.26
N GLY A 135 -1.23 0.08 -4.63
CA GLY A 135 -2.36 0.86 -4.14
C GLY A 135 -2.25 1.19 -2.65
N PHE A 136 -2.50 2.44 -2.29
CA PHE A 136 -2.55 2.95 -0.93
C PHE A 136 -3.95 3.48 -0.63
N THR A 137 -4.55 3.03 0.46
CA THR A 137 -5.86 3.53 0.90
C THR A 137 -5.70 4.90 1.53
N ILE A 138 -6.47 5.88 1.07
CA ILE A 138 -6.59 7.21 1.67
C ILE A 138 -7.49 7.09 2.91
N VAL A 139 -6.88 7.22 4.08
CA VAL A 139 -7.56 7.17 5.39
C VAL A 139 -8.05 8.56 5.80
N GLU A 140 -7.32 9.60 5.43
CA GLU A 140 -7.69 10.99 5.69
C GLU A 140 -7.21 11.88 4.54
N LEU A 141 -8.05 12.83 4.12
CA LEU A 141 -7.68 13.84 3.15
C LEU A 141 -8.34 15.18 3.50
N ASN A 142 -7.53 16.22 3.57
CA ASN A 142 -7.95 17.61 3.65
C ASN A 142 -6.86 18.52 3.06
N ASP A 143 -7.13 19.83 3.00
CA ASP A 143 -6.24 20.83 2.40
C ASP A 143 -4.78 20.78 2.88
N SER A 144 -4.54 20.30 4.11
CA SER A 144 -3.24 20.31 4.79
C SER A 144 -2.67 18.94 5.09
N LYS A 145 -3.43 17.86 4.88
CA LYS A 145 -3.02 16.51 5.26
C LYS A 145 -3.54 15.43 4.30
N ILE A 146 -2.65 14.51 3.92
CA ILE A 146 -3.01 13.21 3.33
C ILE A 146 -2.49 12.13 4.27
N SER A 147 -3.37 11.22 4.72
CA SER A 147 -2.96 9.99 5.40
C SER A 147 -3.22 8.79 4.53
N LEU A 148 -2.17 8.02 4.26
CA LEU A 148 -2.21 6.84 3.41
C LEU A 148 -1.92 5.59 4.25
N ARG A 149 -2.59 4.49 3.90
CA ARG A 149 -2.39 3.17 4.49
C ARG A 149 -2.05 2.16 3.41
N TYR A 150 -1.05 1.33 3.67
CA TYR A 150 -0.66 0.20 2.83
C TYR A 150 -0.62 -1.08 3.65
N GLU A 151 -1.28 -2.12 3.17
CA GLU A 151 -1.25 -3.44 3.78
C GLU A 151 -0.26 -4.32 3.01
N LEU A 152 0.92 -4.51 3.60
CA LEU A 152 1.91 -5.43 3.09
C LEU A 152 1.46 -6.86 3.40
N ASN A 153 1.45 -7.70 2.37
CA ASN A 153 1.34 -9.15 2.51
C ASN A 153 2.04 -9.82 1.33
N GLU A 154 3.32 -10.10 1.51
CA GLU A 154 4.18 -10.61 0.44
C GLU A 154 4.85 -11.92 0.84
N THR A 155 4.99 -12.81 -0.13
CA THR A 155 5.82 -14.01 0.00
C THR A 155 7.01 -13.88 -0.95
N VAL A 156 8.20 -13.85 -0.37
CA VAL A 156 9.46 -13.80 -1.09
C VAL A 156 10.12 -15.17 -1.05
N GLU A 157 10.33 -15.75 -2.22
CA GLU A 157 11.14 -16.95 -2.38
C GLU A 157 12.60 -16.57 -2.64
N SER A 158 13.51 -17.15 -1.89
CA SER A 158 14.94 -16.96 -2.05
C SER A 158 15.67 -18.30 -2.07
N PHE A 159 16.94 -18.29 -2.44
CA PHE A 159 17.79 -19.48 -2.37
C PHE A 159 17.86 -20.10 -0.97
N PHE A 160 17.67 -19.30 0.08
CA PHE A 160 17.78 -19.73 1.48
C PHE A 160 16.47 -20.22 2.09
N GLY A 161 15.34 -20.01 1.41
CA GLY A 161 14.02 -20.33 1.94
C GLY A 161 12.93 -19.38 1.47
N THR A 162 11.72 -19.63 1.95
CA THR A 162 10.53 -18.81 1.69
C THR A 162 10.24 -17.96 2.91
N SER A 163 10.07 -16.65 2.71
CA SER A 163 9.63 -15.73 3.77
C SER A 163 8.29 -15.13 3.40
N THR A 164 7.32 -15.23 4.31
CA THR A 164 6.08 -14.47 4.21
C THR A 164 6.17 -13.31 5.19
N VAL A 165 5.86 -12.10 4.72
CA VAL A 165 5.93 -10.86 5.49
C VAL A 165 4.59 -10.15 5.39
N SER A 166 4.06 -9.70 6.53
CA SER A 166 2.86 -8.89 6.59
C SER A 166 3.02 -7.73 7.55
N ALA A 167 2.48 -6.57 7.21
CA ALA A 167 2.44 -5.40 8.10
C ALA A 167 1.42 -4.37 7.61
N THR A 168 1.02 -3.46 8.49
CA THR A 168 0.26 -2.28 8.10
C THR A 168 1.16 -1.06 8.18
N TYR A 169 1.35 -0.39 7.05
CA TYR A 169 2.08 0.86 6.96
C TYR A 169 1.10 2.02 6.97
N ASN A 170 1.32 3.01 7.83
CA ASN A 170 0.61 4.28 7.81
C ASN A 170 1.62 5.40 7.57
N MET A 171 1.28 6.34 6.70
CA MET A 171 2.09 7.51 6.44
C MET A 171 1.23 8.76 6.41
N THR A 172 1.85 9.90 6.66
CA THR A 172 1.21 11.21 6.55
C THR A 172 2.06 12.15 5.73
N LEU A 173 1.42 12.77 4.74
CA LEU A 173 1.93 13.89 3.97
C LEU A 173 1.26 15.18 4.49
N SER A 174 2.01 16.28 4.62
CA SER A 174 1.48 17.55 5.15
C SER A 174 2.04 18.78 4.42
N LYS A 175 1.24 19.85 4.34
CA LYS A 175 1.65 21.16 3.81
C LYS A 175 2.15 22.11 4.88
#